data_AF-A0A9E6DZC3-F1
#
_entry.id   AF-A0A9E6DZC3-F1
#
_cell.length_a   1.000
_cell.length_b   1.000
_cell.length_c   1.000
_cell.angle_alpha   90.00
_cell.angle_beta   90.00
_cell.angle_gamma   90.00
#
_symmetry.space_group_name_H-M   'P 1'
#
loop_
_entity.id
_entity.type
_entity.pdbx_description
1 polymer ?
#
loop_
_entity_poly.entity_id
_entity_poly.type
_entity_poly.pdbx_seq_one_letter_code
_entity_poly.pdbx_strand_id
1 'polypeptide(L)'
;MLNNSLASMKARLIGAARATVLISSPMYNYGMPAVLKAWFDQVIRVNKTFSFDLARGDFPLEPMMSGKTLVLISSSGEFGFEIGGIREKMNHLGPHIEVLGKYLGVEAFYEIQSEYQEFDDARHEKSLKDALAAIEALVQQLSGD
;
A
#
# COMPACT_ATOMS: atom_id res chain seq x y z
N MET A 1 20.82 -10.06 7.65
CA MET A 1 21.00 -8.59 7.48
C MET A 1 19.76 -7.90 6.90
N LEU A 2 19.06 -8.49 5.92
CA LEU A 2 17.82 -7.95 5.30
C LEU A 2 16.64 -7.71 6.27
N ASN A 3 16.44 -8.55 7.30
CA ASN A 3 15.34 -8.36 8.25
C ASN A 3 15.49 -7.10 9.12
N ASN A 4 16.73 -6.67 9.41
CA ASN A 4 16.98 -5.46 10.20
C ASN A 4 16.84 -4.19 9.34
N SER A 5 17.16 -4.23 8.05
CA SER A 5 16.99 -3.07 7.16
C SER A 5 15.52 -2.80 6.89
N LEU A 6 14.72 -3.82 6.59
CA LEU A 6 13.28 -3.66 6.37
C LEU A 6 12.55 -3.16 7.62
N ALA A 7 12.89 -3.67 8.81
CA ALA A 7 12.32 -3.21 10.07
C ALA A 7 12.70 -1.74 10.38
N SER A 8 13.95 -1.37 10.17
CA SER A 8 14.43 0.02 10.31
C SER A 8 13.70 0.97 9.33
N MET A 9 13.52 0.55 8.09
CA MET A 9 12.82 1.33 7.07
C MET A 9 11.33 1.47 7.34
N LYS A 10 10.67 0.42 7.84
CA LYS A 10 9.28 0.49 8.33
C LYS A 10 9.15 1.52 9.45
N ALA A 11 10.06 1.51 10.43
CA ALA A 11 10.05 2.48 11.52
C ALA A 11 10.27 3.92 11.02
N ARG A 12 11.15 4.11 10.03
CA ARG A 12 11.38 5.42 9.40
C ARG A 12 10.15 5.95 8.65
N LEU A 13 9.45 5.11 7.89
CA LEU A 13 8.20 5.51 7.21
C LEU A 13 7.10 5.93 8.21
N ILE A 14 7.01 5.22 9.34
CA ILE A 14 6.08 5.57 10.41
C ILE A 14 6.48 6.91 11.07
N GLY A 15 7.77 7.15 11.26
CA GLY A 15 8.28 8.40 11.86
C GLY A 15 8.25 9.62 10.92
N ALA A 16 8.35 9.40 9.61
CA ALA A 16 8.46 10.46 8.60
C ALA A 16 7.16 11.24 8.38
N ALA A 17 5.99 10.61 8.50
CA ALA A 17 4.72 11.28 8.29
C ALA A 17 3.82 11.19 9.52
N ARG A 18 3.24 12.34 9.91
CA ARG A 18 2.43 12.51 11.13
C ARG A 18 1.15 11.66 11.17
N ALA A 19 0.73 11.08 10.05
CA ALA A 19 -0.42 10.18 9.94
C ALA A 19 -0.27 9.16 8.80
N THR A 20 0.71 8.27 8.89
CA THR A 20 0.95 7.20 7.90
C THR A 20 0.22 5.89 8.25
N VAL A 21 -0.46 5.30 7.27
CA VAL A 21 -0.86 3.89 7.30
C VAL A 21 0.14 3.09 6.48
N LEU A 22 0.94 2.25 7.14
CA LEU A 22 1.91 1.39 6.47
C LEU A 22 1.37 -0.05 6.39
N ILE A 23 1.19 -0.55 5.17
CA ILE A 23 0.77 -1.93 4.91
C ILE A 23 1.92 -2.67 4.23
N SER A 24 2.24 -3.86 4.71
CA SER A 24 3.21 -4.75 4.09
C SER A 24 2.51 -6.08 3.82
N SER A 25 2.44 -6.49 2.55
CA SER A 25 1.66 -7.66 2.15
C SER A 25 2.29 -8.37 0.96
N PRO A 26 2.33 -9.71 0.93
CA PRO A 26 2.50 -10.41 -0.34
C PRO A 26 1.26 -10.22 -1.22
N MET A 27 1.43 -10.43 -2.53
CA MET A 27 0.35 -10.64 -3.48
C MET A 27 0.07 -12.14 -3.59
N TYR A 28 -1.15 -12.55 -3.25
CA TYR A 28 -1.60 -13.93 -3.41
C TYR A 28 -2.75 -13.98 -4.40
N ASN A 29 -2.60 -14.82 -5.43
CA ASN A 29 -3.59 -14.95 -6.51
C ASN A 29 -4.04 -13.59 -7.02
N TYR A 30 -3.08 -12.73 -7.36
CA TYR A 30 -3.29 -11.39 -7.92
C TYR A 30 -3.89 -10.34 -6.97
N GLY A 31 -4.16 -10.69 -5.71
CA GLY A 31 -4.80 -9.79 -4.75
C GLY A 31 -4.22 -9.86 -3.33
N MET A 32 -5.00 -9.35 -2.37
CA MET A 32 -4.62 -9.35 -0.95
C MET A 32 -4.82 -10.72 -0.28
N PRO A 33 -3.96 -11.09 0.68
CA PRO A 33 -4.20 -12.22 1.57
C PRO A 33 -5.52 -12.06 2.32
N ALA A 34 -6.23 -13.17 2.57
CA ALA A 34 -7.55 -13.16 3.20
C ALA A 34 -7.56 -12.43 4.55
N VAL A 35 -6.48 -12.54 5.34
CA VAL A 35 -6.34 -11.85 6.63
C VAL A 35 -6.28 -10.32 6.50
N LEU A 36 -5.68 -9.80 5.43
CA LEU A 36 -5.64 -8.36 5.17
C LEU A 36 -7.03 -7.87 4.75
N LYS A 37 -7.74 -8.64 3.93
CA LYS A 37 -9.14 -8.33 3.59
C LYS A 37 -10.02 -8.31 4.83
N ALA A 38 -9.89 -9.32 5.69
CA ALA A 38 -10.62 -9.38 6.95
C ALA A 38 -10.30 -8.19 7.87
N TRP A 39 -9.05 -7.72 7.92
CA TRP A 39 -8.70 -6.50 8.66
C TRP A 39 -9.44 -5.27 8.11
N PHE A 40 -9.41 -5.05 6.79
CA PHE A 40 -10.17 -3.96 6.16
C PHE A 40 -11.66 -4.02 6.49
N ASP A 41 -12.26 -5.22 6.44
CA ASP A 41 -13.68 -5.44 6.78
C ASP A 41 -14.03 -5.09 8.23
N GLN A 42 -13.08 -5.25 9.15
CA GLN A 42 -13.28 -4.90 10.54
C GLN A 42 -13.12 -3.40 10.81
N VAL A 43 -12.16 -2.73 10.14
CA VAL A 43 -11.84 -1.33 10.42
C VAL A 43 -12.69 -0.35 9.63
N ILE A 44 -13.16 -0.69 8.42
CA ILE A 44 -14.03 0.17 7.63
C ILE A 44 -15.46 0.04 8.12
N ARG A 45 -15.94 1.04 8.88
CA ARG A 45 -17.20 0.97 9.62
C ARG A 45 -18.00 2.27 9.47
N VAL A 46 -19.29 2.11 9.21
CA VAL A 46 -20.24 3.23 9.19
C VAL A 46 -20.27 3.93 10.55
N ASN A 47 -20.33 5.27 10.54
CA ASN A 47 -20.30 6.15 11.70
C ASN A 47 -19.02 6.03 12.56
N LYS A 48 -17.94 5.49 11.98
CA LYS A 48 -16.61 5.40 12.61
C LYS A 48 -15.52 5.88 11.67
N THR A 49 -15.47 5.34 10.45
CA THR A 49 -14.46 5.70 9.45
C THR A 49 -15.08 6.36 8.22
N PHE A 50 -16.37 6.07 7.95
CA PHE A 50 -17.16 6.77 6.94
C PHE A 50 -18.60 6.97 7.42
N SER A 51 -19.28 7.96 6.85
CA SER A 51 -20.71 8.21 7.05
C SER A 51 -21.51 7.84 5.80
N PHE A 52 -22.79 7.53 5.98
CA PHE A 52 -23.72 7.26 4.89
C PHE A 52 -24.90 8.24 4.98
N ASP A 53 -25.15 9.00 3.92
CA ASP A 53 -26.25 9.94 3.82
C ASP A 53 -26.82 9.99 2.40
N LEU A 54 -28.08 9.59 2.25
CA LEU A 54 -28.79 9.59 0.96
C LEU A 54 -29.06 11.00 0.42
N ALA A 55 -29.02 12.04 1.27
CA ALA A 55 -29.16 13.42 0.82
C ALA A 55 -27.99 13.89 -0.08
N ARG A 56 -26.88 13.15 -0.12
CA ARG A 56 -25.71 13.43 -0.98
C ARG A 56 -25.84 12.91 -2.43
N GLY A 57 -26.91 12.18 -2.77
CA GLY A 57 -27.14 11.66 -4.12
C GLY A 57 -26.41 10.33 -4.40
N ASP A 58 -25.92 10.15 -5.63
CA ASP A 58 -25.34 8.87 -6.11
C ASP A 58 -24.06 8.44 -5.37
N PHE A 59 -23.47 9.35 -4.57
CA PHE A 59 -22.28 9.11 -3.75
C PHE A 59 -22.61 9.34 -2.26
N PRO A 60 -23.38 8.46 -1.60
CA PRO A 60 -23.85 8.66 -0.24
C PRO A 60 -22.76 8.46 0.83
N LEU A 61 -21.64 7.86 0.45
CA LEU A 61 -20.53 7.50 1.33
C LEU A 61 -19.51 8.64 1.42
N GLU A 62 -19.21 9.10 2.63
CA GLU A 62 -18.20 10.14 2.87
C GLU A 62 -17.20 9.70 3.96
N PRO A 63 -15.88 9.71 3.70
CA PRO A 63 -14.87 9.47 4.73
C PRO A 63 -14.98 10.46 5.89
N MET A 64 -14.80 9.97 7.12
CA MET A 64 -14.82 10.79 8.34
C MET A 64 -13.42 11.20 8.81
N MET A 65 -12.39 10.71 8.13
CA MET A 65 -10.98 11.04 8.38
C MET A 65 -10.40 11.68 7.12
N SER A 66 -9.30 12.42 7.27
CA SER A 66 -8.60 13.10 6.18
C SER A 66 -7.10 13.23 6.48
N GLY A 67 -6.34 13.69 5.48
CA GLY A 67 -4.92 14.03 5.60
C GLY A 67 -3.97 12.86 5.87
N LYS A 68 -4.38 11.61 5.60
CA LYS A 68 -3.50 10.45 5.77
C LYS A 68 -2.76 10.10 4.49
N THR A 69 -1.57 9.57 4.68
CA THR A 69 -0.80 8.91 3.61
C THR A 69 -0.83 7.41 3.85
N LEU A 70 -1.07 6.61 2.80
CA LEU A 70 -0.94 5.16 2.85
C LEU A 70 0.25 4.72 1.99
N VAL A 71 1.13 3.93 2.59
CA VAL A 71 2.26 3.30 1.89
C VAL A 71 2.04 1.79 1.90
N LEU A 72 1.94 1.20 0.72
CA LEU A 72 1.91 -0.24 0.50
C LEU A 72 3.30 -0.71 0.08
N ILE A 73 3.87 -1.63 0.84
CA ILE A 73 5.06 -2.39 0.43
C ILE A 73 4.59 -3.80 0.07
N SER A 74 4.60 -4.11 -1.22
CA SER A 74 4.13 -5.40 -1.73
C SER A 74 5.28 -6.30 -2.20
N SER A 75 5.02 -7.60 -2.21
CA SER A 75 5.93 -8.59 -2.80
C SER A 75 5.17 -9.59 -3.66
N SER A 76 5.76 -10.01 -4.78
CA SER A 76 5.13 -10.92 -5.74
C SER A 76 6.14 -11.90 -6.35
N GLY A 77 5.64 -13.10 -6.69
CA GLY A 77 6.39 -14.10 -7.43
C GLY A 77 6.66 -13.69 -8.89
N GLU A 78 5.61 -13.19 -9.54
CA GLU A 78 5.65 -12.65 -10.91
C GLU A 78 6.17 -11.19 -10.95
N PHE A 79 5.96 -10.50 -12.08
CA PHE A 79 6.48 -9.16 -12.35
C PHE A 79 5.63 -8.34 -13.32
N GLY A 80 5.86 -7.03 -13.35
CA GLY A 80 5.25 -6.12 -14.31
C GLY A 80 3.87 -5.62 -13.87
N PHE A 81 3.61 -5.53 -12.56
CA PHE A 81 2.32 -5.11 -12.00
C PHE A 81 2.17 -3.59 -11.85
N GLU A 82 3.21 -2.83 -12.15
CA GLU A 82 3.21 -1.38 -12.16
C GLU A 82 2.29 -0.79 -13.25
N ILE A 83 1.97 0.50 -13.13
CA ILE A 83 1.22 1.24 -14.16
C ILE A 83 2.02 1.22 -15.48
N GLY A 84 1.38 0.77 -16.56
CA GLY A 84 1.99 0.56 -17.87
C GLY A 84 2.72 -0.78 -18.02
N GLY A 85 2.82 -1.58 -16.94
CA GLY A 85 3.46 -2.89 -16.93
C GLY A 85 2.66 -3.96 -17.66
N ILE A 86 3.33 -5.03 -18.08
CA ILE A 86 2.71 -6.12 -18.86
C ILE A 86 1.58 -6.84 -18.10
N ARG A 87 1.59 -6.78 -16.77
CA ARG A 87 0.58 -7.37 -15.88
C ARG A 87 -0.20 -6.34 -15.07
N GLU A 88 -0.17 -5.05 -15.44
CA GLU A 88 -0.90 -3.99 -14.73
C GLU A 88 -2.37 -4.39 -14.45
N LYS A 89 -3.06 -4.92 -15.46
CA LYS A 89 -4.48 -5.33 -15.36
C LYS A 89 -4.72 -6.55 -14.45
N MET A 90 -3.66 -7.24 -14.04
CA MET A 90 -3.69 -8.34 -13.09
C MET A 90 -3.32 -7.88 -11.68
N ASN A 91 -3.02 -6.60 -11.45
CA ASN A 91 -2.81 -6.08 -10.11
C ASN A 91 -4.16 -5.77 -9.44
N HIS A 92 -4.66 -6.70 -8.63
CA HIS A 92 -5.84 -6.49 -7.77
C HIS A 92 -5.46 -6.29 -6.29
N LEU A 93 -4.18 -6.10 -5.98
CA LEU A 93 -3.69 -5.80 -4.63
C LEU A 93 -3.68 -4.29 -4.40
N GLY A 94 -2.77 -3.58 -5.08
CA GLY A 94 -2.55 -2.14 -4.91
C GLY A 94 -3.80 -1.32 -5.16
N PRO A 95 -4.43 -1.43 -6.35
CA PRO A 95 -5.64 -0.68 -6.67
C PRO A 95 -6.81 -0.94 -5.70
N HIS A 96 -6.95 -2.15 -5.18
CA HIS A 96 -7.99 -2.45 -4.20
C HIS A 96 -7.70 -1.78 -2.85
N ILE A 97 -6.46 -1.84 -2.38
CA ILE A 97 -6.03 -1.16 -1.15
C ILE A 97 -6.19 0.36 -1.27
N GLU A 98 -5.84 0.94 -2.41
CA GLU A 98 -5.99 2.38 -2.67
C GLU A 98 -7.47 2.80 -2.58
N VAL A 99 -8.38 2.05 -3.19
CA VAL A 99 -9.82 2.30 -3.10
C VAL A 99 -10.31 2.23 -1.65
N LEU A 100 -9.91 1.21 -0.90
CA LEU A 100 -10.30 1.04 0.50
C LEU A 100 -9.69 2.11 1.41
N GLY A 101 -8.47 2.57 1.11
CA GLY A 101 -7.77 3.62 1.85
C GLY A 101 -8.55 4.92 1.95
N LYS A 102 -9.37 5.24 0.95
CA LYS A 102 -10.25 6.43 0.98
C LYS A 102 -11.14 6.46 2.22
N TYR A 103 -11.70 5.33 2.62
CA TYR A 103 -12.53 5.22 3.84
C TYR A 103 -11.74 5.33 5.14
N LEU A 104 -10.40 5.32 5.06
CA LEU A 104 -9.50 5.58 6.18
C LEU A 104 -8.99 7.02 6.20
N GLY A 105 -9.45 7.88 5.28
CA GLY A 105 -9.00 9.27 5.15
C GLY A 105 -7.68 9.43 4.42
N VAL A 106 -7.33 8.47 3.56
CA VAL A 106 -6.12 8.51 2.74
C VAL A 106 -6.34 9.44 1.55
N GLU A 107 -5.42 10.39 1.40
CA GLU A 107 -5.38 11.36 0.31
C GLU A 107 -4.16 11.16 -0.61
N ALA A 108 -3.11 10.50 -0.11
CA ALA A 108 -1.94 10.12 -0.88
C ALA A 108 -1.65 8.62 -0.71
N PHE A 109 -1.48 7.92 -1.83
CA PHE A 109 -1.17 6.49 -1.86
C PHE A 109 0.15 6.26 -2.59
N TYR A 110 1.00 5.41 -2.01
CA TYR A 110 2.26 4.99 -2.61
C TYR A 110 2.35 3.46 -2.58
N GLU A 111 2.66 2.84 -3.70
CA GLU A 111 2.99 1.41 -3.77
C GLU A 111 4.47 1.24 -4.12
N ILE A 112 5.16 0.41 -3.35
CA ILE A 112 6.54 -0.01 -3.60
C ILE A 112 6.54 -1.54 -3.70
N GLN A 113 7.01 -2.05 -4.83
CA GLN A 113 6.88 -3.46 -5.20
C GLN A 113 8.25 -4.15 -5.21
N SER A 114 8.32 -5.34 -4.62
CA SER A 114 9.44 -6.28 -4.77
C SER A 114 8.97 -7.54 -5.51
N GLU A 115 9.37 -7.65 -6.76
CA GLU A 115 8.87 -8.63 -7.72
C GLU A 115 9.90 -9.73 -8.00
N TYR A 116 9.56 -10.66 -8.90
CA TYR A 116 10.39 -11.77 -9.37
C TYR A 116 10.76 -12.81 -8.30
N GLN A 117 10.07 -12.86 -7.14
CA GLN A 117 10.47 -13.74 -6.04
C GLN A 117 10.51 -15.23 -6.40
N GLU A 118 9.64 -15.70 -7.30
CA GLU A 118 9.62 -17.10 -7.72
C GLU A 118 10.73 -17.44 -8.72
N PHE A 119 11.30 -16.43 -9.38
CA PHE A 119 12.42 -16.63 -10.30
C PHE A 119 13.75 -16.74 -9.56
N ASP A 120 13.86 -16.11 -8.38
CA ASP A 120 15.02 -16.16 -7.49
C ASP A 120 16.36 -15.93 -8.21
N ASP A 121 16.38 -14.95 -9.12
CA ASP A 121 17.55 -14.60 -9.93
C ASP A 121 17.94 -13.12 -9.79
N ALA A 122 18.89 -12.68 -10.61
CA ALA A 122 19.40 -11.30 -10.59
C ALA A 122 18.31 -10.23 -10.76
N ARG A 123 17.15 -10.56 -11.35
CA ARG A 123 16.01 -9.64 -11.46
C ARG A 123 15.33 -9.44 -10.12
N HIS A 124 15.21 -10.48 -9.30
CA HIS A 124 14.71 -10.37 -7.94
C HIS A 124 15.65 -9.51 -7.08
N GLU A 125 16.96 -9.76 -7.15
CA GLU A 125 17.94 -8.96 -6.42
C GLU A 125 17.88 -7.47 -6.83
N LYS A 126 17.73 -7.20 -8.13
CA LYS A 126 17.58 -5.84 -8.64
C LYS A 126 16.28 -5.21 -8.14
N SER A 127 15.15 -5.91 -8.26
CA SER A 127 13.85 -5.41 -7.80
C SER A 127 13.86 -5.09 -6.29
N LEU A 128 14.49 -5.95 -5.48
CA LEU A 128 14.66 -5.69 -4.06
C LEU A 128 15.51 -4.44 -3.79
N LYS A 129 16.64 -4.26 -4.49
CA LYS A 129 17.48 -3.05 -4.36
C LYS A 129 16.71 -1.79 -4.75
N ASP A 130 15.98 -1.83 -5.86
CA ASP A 130 15.17 -0.71 -6.34
C ASP A 130 14.06 -0.36 -5.32
N ALA A 131 13.38 -1.37 -4.78
CA ALA A 131 12.37 -1.17 -3.73
C ALA A 131 12.96 -0.52 -2.47
N LEU A 132 14.15 -0.94 -2.04
CA LEU A 132 14.82 -0.34 -0.88
C LEU A 132 15.18 1.12 -1.14
N ALA A 133 15.72 1.44 -2.33
CA ALA A 133 16.02 2.81 -2.72
C ALA A 133 14.75 3.69 -2.81
N ALA A 134 13.65 3.14 -3.35
CA ALA A 134 12.37 3.84 -3.42
C ALA A 134 11.81 4.16 -2.02
N ILE A 135 11.97 3.25 -1.05
CA ILE A 135 11.58 3.52 0.34
C ILE A 135 12.40 4.66 0.93
N GLU A 136 13.71 4.70 0.68
CA GLU A 136 14.57 5.79 1.18
C GLU A 136 14.18 7.15 0.58
N ALA A 137 13.94 7.19 -0.74
CA ALA A 137 13.48 8.39 -1.42
C ALA A 137 12.11 8.86 -0.89
N LEU A 138 11.17 7.91 -0.68
CA LEU A 138 9.86 8.24 -0.14
C LEU A 138 9.94 8.76 1.31
N VAL A 139 10.82 8.20 2.14
CA VAL A 139 11.06 8.71 3.49
C VAL A 139 11.53 10.16 3.45
N GLN A 140 12.51 10.49 2.60
CA GLN A 140 12.99 11.88 2.46
C GLN A 140 11.86 12.81 2.03
N GLN A 141 11.14 12.43 0.98
CA GLN A 141 9.98 13.18 0.48
C GLN A 141 8.94 13.44 1.58
N LEU A 142 8.59 12.43 2.37
CA LEU A 142 7.55 12.56 3.41
C LEU A 142 8.04 13.28 4.67
N SER A 143 9.34 13.24 4.96
CA SER A 143 9.95 14.00 6.07
C SER A 143 10.11 15.49 5.79
N GLY A 144 9.98 15.91 4.52
CA GLY A 144 10.16 17.31 4.12
C GLY A 144 11.62 17.75 4.02
N ASP A 145 12.53 16.80 3.82
CA ASP A 145 13.97 17.00 3.58
C ASP A 145 14.31 16.97 2.08
#